data_AF-A0A448ZSP5-F1
#
_entry.id   AF-A0A448ZSP5-F1
#
_cell.length_a   1.000
_cell.length_b   1.000
_cell.length_c   1.000
_cell.angle_alpha   90.00
_cell.angle_beta   90.00
_cell.angle_gamma   90.00
#
_symmetry.space_group_name_H-M   'P 1'
#
loop_
_entity.id
_entity.type
_entity.pdbx_description
1 polymer ?
#
loop_
_entity_poly.entity_id
_entity_poly.type
_entity_poly.pdbx_seq_one_letter_code
_entity_poly.pdbx_strand_id
1 'polypeptide(L)'
;MFATRMNLYLTFLAVTVSSVSSFSIPDVHHIQSTTDTILPHVSSILNTPSIVLNHNAIDATAFDPISGYKELLKTNPLPTKMVTGATLAVCGDAIAQSQDVDVEYDKRRAASFALFDMAYRALQHFAFPVIVAYCHGQILGSVGPLNVFDSSQLAAMEQTLASQLGIVPFLYYPAFFTISSAIQGLSASGAWSRAVENFVPLMKRNLLFWIPVQFIQFGYIQEDLQIPFLSCAGLAWTFILSVYAGSAKSYSQEDEIEIQESTVISLSNATAAVYDEQESPRLAVVESVAR
;
A
#
# COMPACT_ATOMS: atom_id res chain seq x y z
N MET A 1 -0.31 30.72 -0.21
CA MET A 1 0.69 29.76 0.32
C MET A 1 0.32 28.30 0.02
N PHE A 2 -0.96 27.91 0.10
CA PHE A 2 -1.44 26.56 -0.27
C PHE A 2 -1.30 26.23 -1.77
N ALA A 3 -1.66 27.16 -2.66
CA ALA A 3 -1.54 26.98 -4.11
C ALA A 3 -0.07 26.82 -4.60
N THR A 4 0.87 27.51 -3.95
CA THR A 4 2.31 27.44 -4.28
C THR A 4 2.91 26.10 -3.86
N ARG A 5 2.45 25.52 -2.75
CA ARG A 5 2.87 24.20 -2.27
C ARG A 5 2.27 23.06 -3.10
N MET A 6 1.02 23.18 -3.54
CA MET A 6 0.39 22.24 -4.48
C MET A 6 1.13 22.19 -5.83
N ASN A 7 1.62 23.34 -6.32
CA ASN A 7 2.39 23.42 -7.55
C ASN A 7 3.76 22.73 -7.41
N LEU A 8 4.37 22.74 -6.22
CA LEU A 8 5.64 22.05 -5.92
C LEU A 8 5.46 20.52 -5.87
N TYR A 9 4.35 20.03 -5.30
CA TYR A 9 4.01 18.60 -5.31
C TYR A 9 3.61 18.11 -6.72
N LEU A 10 2.94 18.95 -7.52
CA LEU A 10 2.66 18.69 -8.93
C LEU A 10 3.95 18.68 -9.78
N THR A 11 4.95 19.51 -9.48
CA THR A 11 6.25 19.44 -10.18
C THR A 11 7.08 18.24 -9.74
N PHE A 12 7.01 17.81 -8.48
CA PHE A 12 7.68 16.59 -8.03
C PHE A 12 7.03 15.33 -8.59
N LEU A 13 5.69 15.30 -8.68
CA LEU A 13 4.92 14.30 -9.39
C LEU A 13 5.22 14.35 -10.90
N ALA A 14 5.35 15.54 -11.50
CA ALA A 14 5.73 15.70 -12.90
C ALA A 14 7.17 15.25 -13.17
N VAL A 15 8.11 15.37 -12.22
CA VAL A 15 9.48 14.84 -12.35
C VAL A 15 9.50 13.31 -12.26
N THR A 16 8.65 12.71 -11.41
CA THR A 16 8.44 11.25 -11.38
C THR A 16 7.65 10.73 -12.58
N VAL A 17 6.80 11.56 -13.21
CA VAL A 17 6.12 11.27 -14.48
C VAL A 17 7.01 11.58 -15.68
N SER A 18 7.98 12.50 -15.59
CA SER A 18 8.94 12.82 -16.64
C SER A 18 10.02 11.75 -16.79
N SER A 19 10.25 10.96 -15.74
CA SER A 19 10.95 9.67 -15.83
C SER A 19 10.09 8.54 -16.46
N VAL A 20 8.82 8.81 -16.77
CA VAL A 20 7.86 7.86 -17.37
C VAL A 20 7.35 8.32 -18.75
N SER A 21 7.59 9.57 -19.16
CA SER A 21 7.18 10.11 -20.46
C SER A 21 8.24 9.92 -21.55
N SER A 22 8.56 8.66 -21.83
CA SER A 22 9.22 8.24 -23.08
C SER A 22 8.50 7.01 -23.65
N PHE A 23 7.20 7.11 -23.89
CA PHE A 23 6.47 6.09 -24.64
C PHE A 23 5.58 6.75 -25.69
N SER A 24 6.20 7.05 -26.82
CA SER A 24 5.51 7.03 -28.10
C SER A 24 6.21 5.92 -28.90
N ILE A 25 5.49 4.84 -29.22
CA ILE A 25 5.92 3.88 -30.23
C ILE A 25 4.75 3.69 -31.21
N PRO A 26 5.01 3.67 -32.53
CA PRO A 26 3.99 3.82 -33.56
C PRO A 26 3.13 2.57 -33.72
N ASP A 27 1.92 2.77 -34.24
CA ASP A 27 0.93 1.76 -34.61
C ASP A 27 1.54 0.54 -35.30
N VAL A 28 1.33 -0.64 -34.71
CA VAL A 28 1.55 -1.93 -35.37
C VAL A 28 0.24 -2.34 -36.05
N HIS A 29 0.02 -1.82 -37.25
CA HIS A 29 -0.84 -2.46 -38.24
C HIS A 29 0.02 -2.75 -39.48
N HIS A 30 0.48 -4.00 -39.62
CA HIS A 30 0.48 -4.75 -40.89
C HIS A 30 1.19 -6.10 -40.72
N ILE A 31 0.41 -7.15 -40.41
CA ILE A 31 0.72 -8.52 -40.83
C ILE A 31 -0.56 -9.14 -41.40
N GLN A 32 -0.67 -9.10 -42.73
CA GLN A 32 -1.54 -9.86 -43.65
C GLN A 32 -1.27 -9.21 -45.02
N SER A 33 -1.00 -9.87 -46.14
CA SER A 33 -1.14 -11.26 -46.58
C SER A 33 -0.19 -11.47 -47.75
N THR A 34 0.34 -12.69 -47.87
CA THR A 34 0.94 -13.25 -49.08
C THR A 34 -0.03 -13.19 -50.26
N THR A 35 0.41 -12.73 -51.43
CA THR A 35 -0.06 -13.22 -52.75
C THR A 35 1.01 -12.95 -53.81
N ASP A 36 1.38 -14.01 -54.52
CA ASP A 36 2.31 -14.04 -55.66
C ASP A 36 1.85 -13.18 -56.84
N THR A 37 2.78 -12.53 -57.54
CA THR A 37 2.70 -12.36 -59.00
C THR A 37 4.10 -12.25 -59.63
N ILE A 38 4.31 -13.08 -60.65
CA ILE A 38 5.52 -13.30 -61.45
C ILE A 38 5.72 -12.18 -62.48
N LEU A 39 6.95 -11.69 -62.72
CA LEU A 39 7.66 -11.68 -64.02
C LEU A 39 9.01 -10.89 -63.96
N PRO A 40 10.01 -11.23 -64.82
CA PRO A 40 11.40 -10.81 -64.68
C PRO A 40 11.81 -9.67 -65.64
N HIS A 41 12.82 -8.87 -65.27
CA HIS A 41 13.70 -8.27 -66.27
C HIS A 41 15.09 -7.93 -65.72
N VAL A 42 16.08 -8.24 -66.55
CA VAL A 42 17.54 -8.16 -66.40
C VAL A 42 18.02 -6.71 -66.51
N SER A 43 19.03 -6.30 -65.71
CA SER A 43 20.34 -5.75 -66.19
C SER A 43 21.15 -4.98 -65.13
N SER A 44 22.47 -5.17 -65.25
CA SER A 44 23.59 -4.27 -64.92
C SER A 44 24.00 -4.03 -63.47
N ILE A 45 25.04 -4.80 -63.13
CA ILE A 45 26.21 -4.46 -62.32
C ILE A 45 26.61 -2.98 -62.47
N LEU A 46 26.63 -2.25 -61.35
CA LEU A 46 27.58 -1.16 -61.13
C LEU A 46 28.01 -1.17 -59.67
N ASN A 47 29.20 -1.73 -59.42
CA ASN A 47 29.92 -1.61 -58.15
C ASN A 47 30.38 -0.15 -57.99
N THR A 48 29.72 0.60 -57.12
CA THR A 48 30.28 1.79 -56.49
C THR A 48 30.47 1.48 -55.01
N PRO A 49 31.68 1.63 -54.44
CA PRO A 49 31.85 1.49 -53.00
C PRO A 49 31.24 2.74 -52.37
N SER A 50 29.97 2.64 -51.99
CA SER A 50 29.42 3.56 -50.99
C SER A 50 30.26 3.35 -49.74
N ILE A 51 30.99 4.38 -49.35
CA ILE A 51 31.61 4.49 -48.03
C ILE A 51 30.47 4.23 -47.04
N VAL A 52 30.39 2.99 -46.56
CA VAL A 52 29.58 2.67 -45.39
C VAL A 52 30.25 3.46 -44.30
N LEU A 53 29.63 4.57 -43.92
CA LEU A 53 29.87 5.18 -42.63
C LEU A 53 29.58 4.07 -41.63
N ASN A 54 30.65 3.38 -41.22
CA ASN A 54 30.70 2.66 -39.97
C ASN A 54 30.56 3.73 -38.90
N HIS A 55 29.32 4.22 -38.71
CA HIS A 55 28.89 4.67 -37.42
C HIS A 55 29.11 3.46 -36.56
N ASN A 56 30.26 3.44 -35.89
CA ASN A 56 30.43 2.72 -34.65
C ASN A 56 29.13 2.95 -33.91
N ALA A 57 28.24 1.95 -33.96
CA ALA A 57 27.23 1.77 -32.97
C ALA A 57 28.06 1.58 -31.71
N ILE A 58 28.32 2.71 -31.05
CA ILE A 58 28.53 2.71 -29.64
C ILE A 58 27.23 2.08 -29.16
N ASP A 59 27.26 0.76 -28.96
CA ASP A 59 26.32 0.01 -28.15
C ASP A 59 26.39 0.66 -26.76
N ALA A 60 25.79 1.83 -26.66
CA ALA A 60 25.19 2.27 -25.45
C ALA A 60 24.05 1.27 -25.27
N THR A 61 24.36 0.16 -24.61
CA THR A 61 23.40 -0.61 -23.85
C THR A 61 22.79 0.36 -22.85
N ALA A 62 21.87 1.19 -23.34
CA ALA A 62 21.11 2.12 -22.55
C ALA A 62 20.43 1.23 -21.54
N PHE A 63 20.87 1.34 -20.29
CA PHE A 63 20.26 0.65 -19.18
C PHE A 63 18.80 1.08 -19.17
N ASP A 64 17.91 0.22 -19.67
CA ASP A 64 16.48 0.42 -19.59
C ASP A 64 16.03 -0.10 -18.22
N PRO A 65 15.82 0.80 -17.24
CA PRO A 65 15.48 0.39 -15.88
C PRO A 65 14.15 -0.34 -15.84
N ILE A 66 13.25 -0.05 -16.79
CA ILE A 66 11.92 -0.64 -16.87
C ILE A 66 12.02 -2.08 -17.36
N SER A 67 12.83 -2.33 -18.39
CA SER A 67 13.09 -3.70 -18.85
C SER A 67 13.77 -4.54 -17.78
N GLY A 68 14.77 -3.99 -17.07
CA GLY A 68 15.40 -4.66 -15.93
C GLY A 68 14.39 -4.96 -14.81
N TYR A 69 13.51 -4.03 -14.48
CA TYR A 69 12.45 -4.22 -13.50
C TYR A 69 11.43 -5.29 -13.92
N LYS A 70 11.00 -5.27 -15.19
CA LYS A 70 10.12 -6.29 -15.76
C LYS A 70 10.76 -7.68 -15.70
N GLU A 71 12.06 -7.77 -15.97
CA GLU A 71 12.79 -9.03 -15.89
C GLU A 71 12.89 -9.54 -14.45
N LEU A 72 13.13 -8.66 -13.48
CA LEU A 72 13.09 -9.01 -12.06
C LEU A 72 11.69 -9.48 -11.62
N LEU A 73 10.63 -8.84 -12.12
CA LEU A 73 9.25 -9.29 -11.87
C LEU A 73 8.95 -10.67 -12.47
N LYS A 74 9.64 -11.09 -13.54
CA LYS A 74 9.49 -12.43 -14.13
C LYS A 74 10.32 -13.48 -13.40
N THR A 75 11.60 -13.17 -13.14
CA THR A 75 12.57 -14.12 -12.58
C THR A 75 12.45 -14.28 -11.07
N ASN A 76 12.12 -13.19 -10.37
CA ASN A 76 12.06 -13.10 -8.91
C ASN A 76 10.80 -12.34 -8.44
N PRO A 77 9.59 -12.78 -8.83
CA PRO A 77 8.36 -12.00 -8.70
C PRO A 77 8.04 -11.59 -7.26
N LEU A 78 8.20 -12.50 -6.29
CA LEU A 78 7.86 -12.23 -4.89
C LEU A 78 8.85 -11.25 -4.24
N PRO A 79 10.17 -11.49 -4.22
CA PRO A 79 11.14 -10.53 -3.67
C PRO A 79 11.03 -9.15 -4.32
N THR A 80 10.89 -9.08 -5.64
CA THR A 80 10.76 -7.80 -6.35
C THR A 80 9.53 -7.02 -5.90
N LYS A 81 8.36 -7.68 -5.81
CA LYS A 81 7.12 -7.03 -5.31
C LYS A 81 7.28 -6.53 -3.88
N MET A 82 7.90 -7.31 -3.00
CA MET A 82 8.12 -6.94 -1.60
C MET A 82 9.05 -5.73 -1.46
N VAL A 83 10.17 -5.71 -2.19
CA VAL A 83 11.14 -4.59 -2.15
C VAL A 83 10.55 -3.32 -2.77
N THR A 84 9.84 -3.42 -3.90
CA THR A 84 9.12 -2.29 -4.48
C THR A 84 8.11 -1.72 -3.47
N GLY A 85 7.33 -2.60 -2.85
CA GLY A 85 6.35 -2.22 -1.84
C GLY A 85 6.95 -1.50 -0.65
N ALA A 86 7.97 -2.10 -0.02
CA ALA A 86 8.71 -1.50 1.09
C ALA A 86 9.23 -0.11 0.75
N THR A 87 9.82 0.04 -0.45
CA THR A 87 10.39 1.32 -0.90
C THR A 87 9.30 2.39 -1.03
N LEU A 88 8.19 2.07 -1.69
CA LEU A 88 7.06 2.99 -1.83
C LEU A 88 6.44 3.34 -0.48
N ALA A 89 6.39 2.37 0.45
CA ALA A 89 5.86 2.59 1.79
C ALA A 89 6.72 3.57 2.60
N VAL A 90 8.05 3.41 2.56
CA VAL A 90 8.99 4.35 3.20
C VAL A 90 8.88 5.73 2.55
N CYS A 91 8.81 5.82 1.22
CA CYS A 91 8.66 7.10 0.53
C CYS A 91 7.34 7.81 0.91
N GLY A 92 6.21 7.10 0.90
CA GLY A 92 4.92 7.66 1.27
C GLY A 92 4.87 8.12 2.72
N ASP A 93 5.45 7.33 3.64
CA ASP A 93 5.55 7.69 5.06
C ASP A 93 6.49 8.89 5.27
N ALA A 94 7.62 8.97 4.56
CA ALA A 94 8.52 10.13 4.62
C ALA A 94 7.85 11.42 4.15
N ILE A 95 7.03 11.36 3.10
CA ILE A 95 6.24 12.50 2.65
C ILE A 95 5.22 12.91 3.72
N ALA A 96 4.57 11.95 4.38
CA ALA A 96 3.62 12.23 5.46
C ALA A 96 4.30 12.86 6.68
N GLN A 97 5.44 12.34 7.10
CA GLN A 97 6.21 12.87 8.23
C GLN A 97 6.79 14.25 7.93
N SER A 98 7.10 14.56 6.67
CA SER A 98 7.62 15.89 6.27
C SER A 98 6.62 17.05 6.43
N GLN A 99 5.33 16.75 6.71
CA GLN A 99 4.32 17.78 6.93
C GLN A 99 4.54 18.55 8.23
N ASP A 100 5.24 17.95 9.19
CA ASP A 100 5.50 18.53 10.51
C ASP A 100 7.00 18.76 10.69
N VAL A 101 7.47 19.96 10.30
CA VAL A 101 8.90 20.30 10.21
C VAL A 101 9.60 20.33 11.57
N ASP A 102 8.84 20.50 12.65
CA ASP A 102 9.35 20.57 14.02
C ASP A 102 9.47 19.19 14.69
N VAL A 103 9.01 18.13 14.01
CA VAL A 103 9.02 16.75 14.54
C VAL A 103 10.16 15.96 13.92
N GLU A 104 10.98 15.32 14.76
CA GLU A 104 12.03 14.42 14.28
C GLU A 104 11.44 13.23 13.52
N TYR A 105 12.08 12.88 12.40
CA TYR A 105 11.69 11.73 11.59
C TYR A 105 11.70 10.41 12.38
N ASP A 106 10.54 9.79 12.46
CA ASP A 106 10.31 8.53 13.14
C ASP A 106 10.70 7.34 12.25
N LYS A 107 11.92 6.86 12.46
CA LYS A 107 12.48 5.69 11.75
C LYS A 107 11.73 4.39 12.09
N ARG A 108 11.20 4.26 13.30
CA ARG A 108 10.48 3.05 13.72
C ARG A 108 9.14 2.96 13.00
N ARG A 109 8.43 4.07 12.89
CA ARG A 109 7.24 4.20 12.07
C ARG A 109 7.53 3.83 10.61
N ALA A 110 8.56 4.40 10.01
CA ALA A 110 8.93 4.09 8.62
C ALA A 110 9.24 2.60 8.42
N ALA A 111 9.99 1.98 9.33
CA ALA A 111 10.26 0.54 9.32
C ALA A 111 8.96 -0.28 9.44
N SER A 112 8.00 0.21 10.22
CA SER A 112 6.70 -0.44 10.38
C SER A 112 5.87 -0.45 9.11
N PHE A 113 5.87 0.66 8.35
CA PHE A 113 5.24 0.73 7.02
C PHE A 113 5.95 -0.17 6.01
N ALA A 114 7.28 -0.20 6.02
CA ALA A 114 8.07 -1.06 5.15
C ALA A 114 7.76 -2.55 5.37
N LEU A 115 7.83 -3.02 6.62
CA LEU A 115 7.60 -4.42 6.98
C LEU A 115 6.16 -4.85 6.73
N PHE A 116 5.21 -3.96 7.03
CA PHE A 116 3.81 -4.20 6.69
C PHE A 116 3.60 -4.35 5.18
N ASP A 117 4.12 -3.44 4.34
CA ASP A 117 3.91 -3.52 2.89
C ASP A 117 4.58 -4.77 2.31
N MET A 118 5.76 -5.16 2.80
CA MET A 118 6.39 -6.44 2.42
C MET A 118 5.48 -7.64 2.72
N ALA A 119 4.93 -7.71 3.94
CA ALA A 119 4.04 -8.78 4.34
C ALA A 119 2.77 -8.80 3.49
N TYR A 120 2.20 -7.63 3.21
CA TYR A 120 1.00 -7.52 2.39
C TYR A 120 1.27 -7.88 0.93
N ARG A 121 2.39 -7.47 0.34
CA ARG A 121 2.79 -7.86 -1.02
C ARG A 121 2.98 -9.37 -1.15
N ALA A 122 3.52 -10.01 -0.11
CA ALA A 122 3.60 -11.46 -0.04
C ALA A 122 2.20 -12.10 0.01
N LEU A 123 1.30 -11.59 0.85
CA LEU A 123 -0.09 -12.06 0.90
C LEU A 123 -0.78 -11.91 -0.47
N GLN A 124 -0.69 -10.73 -1.09
CA GLN A 124 -1.28 -10.46 -2.40
C GLN A 124 -0.76 -11.41 -3.48
N HIS A 125 0.54 -11.74 -3.44
CA HIS A 125 1.15 -12.66 -4.40
C HIS A 125 0.44 -14.02 -4.42
N PHE A 126 -0.01 -14.52 -3.28
CA PHE A 126 -0.71 -15.81 -3.17
C PHE A 126 -2.23 -15.69 -3.23
N ALA A 127 -2.81 -14.64 -2.65
CA ALA A 127 -4.26 -14.49 -2.51
C ALA A 127 -4.94 -14.00 -3.80
N PHE A 128 -4.30 -13.14 -4.59
CA PHE A 128 -4.92 -12.57 -5.79
C PHE A 128 -5.15 -13.60 -6.90
N PRO A 129 -4.22 -14.54 -7.19
CA PRO A 129 -4.50 -15.64 -8.12
C PRO A 129 -5.72 -16.47 -7.73
N VAL A 130 -5.94 -16.69 -6.43
CA VAL A 130 -7.13 -17.38 -5.91
C VAL A 130 -8.40 -16.57 -6.21
N ILE A 131 -8.39 -15.27 -5.92
CA ILE A 131 -9.53 -14.38 -6.24
C ILE A 131 -9.83 -14.41 -7.74
N VAL A 132 -8.82 -14.27 -8.60
CA VAL A 132 -8.99 -14.29 -10.06
C VAL A 132 -9.58 -15.62 -10.54
N ALA A 133 -9.20 -16.75 -9.92
CA ALA A 133 -9.70 -18.07 -10.29
C ALA A 133 -11.16 -18.35 -9.89
N TYR A 134 -11.72 -17.59 -8.93
CA TYR A 134 -13.08 -17.81 -8.43
C TYR A 134 -14.04 -16.65 -8.72
N CYS A 135 -13.56 -15.46 -9.09
CA CYS A 135 -14.38 -14.28 -9.37
C CYS A 135 -14.37 -13.96 -10.87
N HIS A 136 -15.33 -14.52 -11.60
CA HIS A 136 -15.50 -14.41 -13.05
C HIS A 136 -16.70 -13.54 -13.46
N GLY A 137 -17.32 -12.80 -12.53
CA GLY A 137 -18.48 -11.95 -12.83
C GLY A 137 -19.83 -12.67 -12.67
N GLN A 138 -19.83 -13.91 -12.16
CA GLN A 138 -21.03 -14.74 -12.07
C GLN A 138 -22.05 -14.28 -11.01
N ILE A 139 -21.58 -13.68 -9.91
CA ILE A 139 -22.41 -13.15 -8.83
C ILE A 139 -23.05 -11.84 -9.30
N LEU A 140 -22.27 -10.89 -9.80
CA LEU A 140 -22.77 -9.59 -10.26
C LEU A 140 -23.55 -9.70 -11.57
N GLY A 141 -23.18 -10.61 -12.47
CA GLY A 141 -23.95 -10.91 -13.69
C GLY A 141 -25.31 -11.55 -13.42
N SER A 142 -25.52 -12.12 -12.23
CA SER A 142 -26.86 -12.57 -11.80
C SER A 142 -27.77 -11.41 -11.36
N VAL A 143 -27.22 -10.21 -11.16
CA VAL A 143 -27.94 -9.00 -10.74
C VAL A 143 -28.40 -8.25 -12.00
N GLY A 144 -29.69 -8.38 -12.34
CA GLY A 144 -30.27 -7.87 -13.59
C GLY A 144 -29.87 -6.44 -14.02
N PRO A 145 -29.84 -5.44 -13.12
CA PRO A 145 -29.40 -4.08 -13.46
C PRO A 145 -27.93 -3.94 -13.90
N LEU A 146 -27.06 -4.89 -13.58
CA LEU A 146 -25.62 -4.84 -13.88
C LEU A 146 -25.26 -5.57 -15.19
N ASN A 147 -26.21 -6.20 -15.86
CA ASN A 147 -26.00 -6.85 -17.17
C ASN A 147 -25.69 -5.88 -18.33
N VAL A 148 -25.57 -4.58 -18.04
CA VAL A 148 -25.07 -3.56 -18.97
C VAL A 148 -23.53 -3.58 -19.09
N PHE A 149 -22.84 -4.18 -18.13
CA PHE A 149 -21.39 -4.34 -18.14
C PHE A 149 -20.98 -5.63 -18.83
N ASP A 150 -19.82 -5.63 -19.48
CA ASP A 150 -19.29 -6.85 -20.09
C ASP A 150 -18.79 -7.84 -19.02
N SER A 151 -18.59 -9.10 -19.40
CA SER A 151 -18.17 -10.15 -18.47
C SER A 151 -16.80 -9.87 -17.82
N SER A 152 -15.88 -9.20 -18.51
CA SER A 152 -14.59 -8.81 -17.95
C SER A 152 -14.70 -7.72 -16.88
N GLN A 153 -15.59 -6.74 -17.08
CA GLN A 153 -15.89 -5.68 -16.14
C GLN A 153 -16.58 -6.24 -14.90
N LEU A 154 -17.54 -7.15 -15.07
CA LEU A 154 -18.18 -7.84 -13.96
C LEU A 154 -17.19 -8.68 -13.14
N ALA A 155 -16.27 -9.40 -13.81
CA ALA A 155 -15.20 -10.12 -13.14
C ALA A 155 -14.28 -9.17 -12.35
N ALA A 156 -13.84 -8.06 -12.96
CA ALA A 156 -13.01 -7.06 -12.30
C ALA A 156 -13.69 -6.43 -11.08
N MET A 157 -15.00 -6.16 -11.17
CA MET A 157 -15.80 -5.66 -10.05
C MET A 157 -15.91 -6.69 -8.92
N GLU A 158 -16.14 -7.97 -9.23
CA GLU A 158 -16.16 -9.03 -8.21
C GLU A 158 -14.81 -9.20 -7.52
N GLN A 159 -13.72 -9.24 -8.30
CA GLN A 159 -12.36 -9.35 -7.77
C GLN A 159 -12.04 -8.15 -6.86
N THR A 160 -12.46 -6.96 -7.27
CA THR A 160 -12.37 -5.72 -6.48
C THR A 160 -13.13 -5.88 -5.16
N LEU A 161 -14.39 -6.30 -5.19
CA LEU A 161 -15.20 -6.48 -3.99
C LEU A 161 -14.65 -7.57 -3.06
N ALA A 162 -14.19 -8.70 -3.61
CA ALA A 162 -13.56 -9.78 -2.84
C ALA A 162 -12.29 -9.29 -2.13
N SER A 163 -11.49 -8.45 -2.80
CA SER A 163 -10.32 -7.83 -2.20
C SER A 163 -10.68 -6.81 -1.12
N GLN A 164 -11.56 -5.85 -1.45
CA GLN A 164 -11.90 -4.72 -0.57
C GLN A 164 -12.78 -5.10 0.63
N LEU A 165 -13.66 -6.09 0.48
CA LEU A 165 -14.59 -6.52 1.53
C LEU A 165 -14.20 -7.85 2.19
N GLY A 166 -13.28 -8.60 1.58
CA GLY A 166 -12.70 -9.82 2.15
C GLY A 166 -11.29 -9.57 2.67
N ILE A 167 -10.31 -9.46 1.78
CA ILE A 167 -8.90 -9.38 2.18
C ILE A 167 -8.62 -8.16 3.07
N VAL A 168 -9.14 -6.98 2.71
CA VAL A 168 -8.79 -5.75 3.42
C VAL A 168 -9.24 -5.76 4.90
N PRO A 169 -10.52 -6.00 5.24
CA PRO A 169 -10.96 -6.02 6.64
C PRO A 169 -10.37 -7.16 7.45
N PHE A 170 -10.18 -8.35 6.85
CA PHE A 170 -9.84 -9.56 7.61
C PHE A 170 -8.34 -9.87 7.63
N LEU A 171 -7.55 -9.34 6.70
CA LEU A 171 -6.12 -9.63 6.60
C LEU A 171 -5.28 -8.35 6.57
N TYR A 172 -5.60 -7.37 5.72
CA TYR A 172 -4.80 -6.13 5.59
C TYR A 172 -4.78 -5.33 6.89
N TYR A 173 -5.94 -4.93 7.41
CA TYR A 173 -6.00 -4.09 8.60
C TYR A 173 -5.52 -4.81 9.88
N PRO A 174 -5.89 -6.07 10.14
CA PRO A 174 -5.32 -6.81 11.26
C PRO A 174 -3.80 -6.91 11.18
N ALA A 175 -3.24 -7.21 10.01
CA ALA A 175 -1.78 -7.22 9.83
C ALA A 175 -1.18 -5.82 10.01
N PHE A 176 -1.80 -4.78 9.48
CA PHE A 176 -1.36 -3.39 9.62
C PHE A 176 -1.27 -2.99 11.08
N PHE A 177 -2.35 -3.12 11.84
CA PHE A 177 -2.38 -2.72 13.23
C PHE A 177 -1.47 -3.58 14.10
N THR A 178 -1.36 -4.88 13.82
CA THR A 178 -0.48 -5.77 14.59
C THR A 178 1.00 -5.46 14.34
N ILE A 179 1.44 -5.47 13.07
CA ILE A 179 2.83 -5.23 12.69
C ILE A 179 3.25 -3.81 13.07
N SER A 180 2.41 -2.81 12.77
CA SER A 180 2.76 -1.43 13.05
C SER A 180 2.82 -1.13 14.54
N SER A 181 1.89 -1.64 15.33
CA SER A 181 1.89 -1.43 16.79
C SER A 181 3.03 -2.18 17.46
N ALA A 182 3.35 -3.41 17.05
CA ALA A 182 4.47 -4.17 17.58
C ALA A 182 5.82 -3.47 17.34
N ILE A 183 6.04 -2.96 16.12
CA ILE A 183 7.30 -2.26 15.77
C ILE A 183 7.39 -0.89 16.45
N GLN A 184 6.26 -0.18 16.57
CA GLN A 184 6.19 1.10 17.26
C GLN A 184 6.18 0.96 18.79
N GLY A 185 6.17 -0.26 19.33
CA GLY A 185 6.33 -0.54 20.75
C GLY A 185 5.05 -0.35 21.58
N LEU A 186 3.88 -0.49 20.98
CA LEU A 186 2.61 -0.41 21.69
C LEU A 186 2.34 -1.68 22.50
N SER A 187 1.64 -1.51 23.62
CA SER A 187 1.08 -2.61 24.37
C SER A 187 -0.05 -3.29 23.58
N ALA A 188 -0.48 -4.47 24.03
CA ALA A 188 -1.62 -5.15 23.41
C ALA A 188 -2.94 -4.36 23.55
N SER A 189 -3.14 -3.65 24.68
CA SER A 189 -4.32 -2.80 24.90
C SER A 189 -4.29 -1.59 23.99
N GLY A 190 -3.17 -0.86 23.92
CA GLY A 190 -3.05 0.31 23.04
C GLY A 190 -3.14 -0.05 21.56
N ALA A 191 -2.59 -1.20 21.16
CA ALA A 191 -2.75 -1.72 19.80
C ALA A 191 -4.23 -1.99 19.47
N TRP A 192 -4.98 -2.54 20.42
CA TRP A 192 -6.41 -2.79 20.28
C TRP A 192 -7.23 -1.50 20.21
N SER A 193 -7.00 -0.55 21.13
CA SER A 193 -7.66 0.76 21.14
C SER A 193 -7.42 1.50 19.82
N ARG A 194 -6.16 1.55 19.38
CA ARG A 194 -5.79 2.11 18.07
C ARG A 194 -6.51 1.43 16.92
N ALA A 195 -6.62 0.10 16.93
CA ALA A 195 -7.32 -0.62 15.87
C ALA A 195 -8.81 -0.28 15.85
N VAL A 196 -9.50 -0.33 16.99
CA VAL A 196 -10.94 -0.07 17.09
C VAL A 196 -11.29 1.35 16.66
N GLU A 197 -10.51 2.34 17.12
CA GLU A 197 -10.74 3.74 16.79
C GLU A 197 -10.50 4.06 15.32
N ASN A 198 -9.45 3.49 14.73
CA ASN A 198 -9.03 3.84 13.39
C ASN A 198 -9.62 2.93 12.30
N PHE A 199 -10.11 1.72 12.62
CA PHE A 199 -10.57 0.76 11.62
C PHE A 199 -11.68 1.32 10.73
N VAL A 200 -12.77 1.82 11.32
CA VAL A 200 -13.92 2.32 10.53
C VAL A 200 -13.55 3.59 9.72
N PRO A 201 -12.90 4.62 10.31
CA PRO A 201 -12.45 5.77 9.56
C PRO A 201 -11.50 5.44 8.41
N LEU A 202 -10.60 4.47 8.59
CA LEU A 202 -9.66 4.03 7.55
C LEU A 202 -10.37 3.20 6.49
N MET A 203 -11.27 2.29 6.87
CA MET A 203 -12.04 1.49 5.91
C MET A 203 -12.86 2.37 4.97
N LYS A 204 -13.51 3.42 5.49
CA LYS A 204 -14.24 4.39 4.65
C LYS A 204 -13.32 5.07 3.64
N ARG A 205 -12.13 5.51 4.07
CA ARG A 205 -11.13 6.12 3.17
C ARG A 205 -10.60 5.13 2.15
N ASN A 206 -10.40 3.88 2.56
CA ASN A 206 -9.94 2.80 1.70
C ASN A 206 -10.91 2.54 0.56
N LEU A 207 -12.20 2.35 0.87
CA LEU A 207 -13.23 2.14 -0.13
C LEU A 207 -13.38 3.36 -1.06
N LEU A 208 -13.38 4.57 -0.51
CA LEU A 208 -13.46 5.80 -1.31
C LEU A 208 -12.25 6.02 -2.23
N PHE A 209 -11.08 5.52 -1.84
CA PHE A 209 -9.86 5.65 -2.63
C PHE A 209 -9.75 4.54 -3.68
N TRP A 210 -9.87 3.28 -3.25
CA TRP A 210 -9.57 2.13 -4.10
C TRP A 210 -10.67 1.78 -5.08
N ILE A 211 -11.96 1.96 -4.76
CA ILE A 211 -13.03 1.67 -5.72
C ILE A 211 -12.89 2.52 -6.99
N PRO A 212 -12.73 3.86 -6.94
CA PRO A 212 -12.51 4.65 -8.15
C PRO A 212 -11.18 4.33 -8.85
N VAL A 213 -10.10 4.14 -8.09
CA VAL A 213 -8.78 3.81 -8.65
C VAL A 213 -8.82 2.50 -9.43
N GLN A 214 -9.46 1.47 -8.89
CA GLN A 214 -9.58 0.16 -9.53
C GLN A 214 -10.54 0.21 -10.72
N PHE A 215 -11.64 0.96 -10.62
CA PHE A 215 -12.50 1.21 -11.76
C PHE A 215 -11.73 1.86 -12.92
N ILE A 216 -10.88 2.85 -12.63
CA ILE A 216 -10.04 3.49 -13.65
C ILE A 216 -9.01 2.49 -14.20
N GLN A 217 -8.34 1.75 -13.33
CA GLN A 217 -7.34 0.75 -13.70
C GLN A 217 -7.90 -0.25 -14.72
N PHE A 218 -9.05 -0.85 -14.43
CA PHE A 218 -9.62 -1.89 -15.29
C PHE A 218 -10.39 -1.33 -16.49
N GLY A 219 -10.97 -0.12 -16.37
CA GLY A 219 -11.77 0.48 -17.43
C GLY A 219 -10.98 1.23 -18.50
N TYR A 220 -9.84 1.81 -18.15
CA TYR A 220 -9.16 2.79 -19.02
C TYR A 220 -7.64 2.60 -19.15
N ILE A 221 -7.01 1.85 -18.25
CA ILE A 221 -5.55 1.66 -18.28
C ILE A 221 -5.19 0.36 -19.01
N GLN A 222 -4.38 0.49 -20.06
CA GLN A 222 -3.82 -0.65 -20.78
C GLN A 222 -3.06 -1.57 -19.82
N GLU A 223 -3.16 -2.88 -20.02
CA GLU A 223 -2.65 -3.92 -19.12
C GLU A 223 -1.18 -3.68 -18.71
N ASP A 224 -0.32 -3.33 -19.67
CA ASP A 224 1.11 -3.07 -19.45
C ASP A 224 1.40 -1.85 -18.56
N LEU A 225 0.45 -0.91 -18.44
CA LEU A 225 0.58 0.32 -17.65
C LEU A 225 -0.11 0.22 -16.27
N GLN A 226 -0.84 -0.86 -16.00
CA GLN A 226 -1.56 -1.02 -14.74
C GLN A 226 -0.62 -1.14 -13.53
N ILE A 227 0.53 -1.79 -13.69
CA ILE A 227 1.53 -1.94 -12.60
C ILE A 227 2.13 -0.58 -12.21
N PRO A 228 2.64 0.25 -13.15
CA PRO A 228 3.04 1.62 -12.85
C PRO A 228 1.92 2.45 -12.21
N PHE A 229 0.71 2.40 -12.77
CA PHE A 229 -0.46 3.13 -12.25
C PHE A 229 -0.76 2.77 -10.79
N LEU A 230 -0.83 1.47 -10.47
CA LEU A 230 -1.03 0.97 -9.12
C LEU A 230 0.10 1.34 -8.16
N SER A 231 1.33 1.46 -8.66
CA SER A 231 2.47 1.88 -7.84
C SER A 231 2.33 3.34 -7.41
N CYS A 232 1.93 4.22 -8.32
CA CYS A 232 1.62 5.62 -8.00
C CYS A 232 0.43 5.75 -7.03
N ALA A 233 -0.66 5.03 -7.30
CA ALA A 233 -1.82 5.01 -6.40
C ALA A 233 -1.46 4.43 -5.02
N GLY A 234 -0.63 3.39 -4.98
CA GLY A 234 -0.11 2.80 -3.75
C GLY A 234 0.69 3.79 -2.91
N LEU A 235 1.55 4.61 -3.53
CA LEU A 235 2.28 5.67 -2.82
C LEU A 235 1.31 6.68 -2.19
N ALA A 236 0.30 7.13 -2.95
CA ALA A 236 -0.72 8.05 -2.44
C ALA A 236 -1.52 7.42 -1.28
N TRP A 237 -1.87 6.15 -1.38
CA TRP A 237 -2.54 5.42 -0.30
C TRP A 237 -1.68 5.31 0.95
N THR A 238 -0.38 4.99 0.81
CA THR A 238 0.54 4.94 1.96
C THR A 238 0.64 6.30 2.63
N PHE A 239 0.72 7.39 1.86
CA PHE A 239 0.67 8.73 2.44
C PHE A 239 -0.61 8.96 3.25
N ILE A 240 -1.78 8.62 2.71
CA ILE A 240 -3.07 8.73 3.41
C ILE A 240 -3.04 7.90 4.70
N LEU A 241 -2.64 6.63 4.61
CA LEU A 241 -2.59 5.72 5.74
C LEU A 241 -1.63 6.23 6.82
N SER A 242 -0.49 6.77 6.41
CA SER A 242 0.49 7.38 7.29
C SER A 242 -0.07 8.62 7.99
N VAL A 243 -0.72 9.54 7.28
CA VAL A 243 -1.32 10.73 7.89
C VAL A 243 -2.41 10.37 8.92
N TYR A 244 -3.28 9.41 8.60
CA TYR A 244 -4.46 9.13 9.43
C TYR A 244 -4.26 8.06 10.49
N ALA A 245 -3.25 7.20 10.36
CA ALA A 245 -3.01 6.12 11.31
C ALA A 245 -1.57 6.03 11.79
N GLY A 246 -0.62 6.73 11.16
CA GLY A 246 0.81 6.35 11.17
C GLY A 246 1.55 6.57 12.48
N SER A 247 1.15 7.55 13.31
CA SER A 247 1.77 7.75 14.62
C SER A 247 1.05 6.95 15.69
N ALA A 248 1.78 6.10 16.40
CA ALA A 248 1.25 5.35 17.53
C ALA A 248 1.55 6.01 18.89
N LYS A 249 2.28 7.14 18.91
CA LYS A 249 2.78 7.80 20.13
C LYS A 249 1.67 8.26 21.09
N SER A 250 0.52 8.70 20.58
CA SER A 250 -0.61 9.12 21.43
C SER A 250 -1.15 7.96 22.27
N TYR A 251 -1.27 6.78 21.65
CA TYR A 251 -1.74 5.56 22.31
C TYR A 251 -0.75 5.05 23.36
N SER A 252 0.56 5.23 23.14
CA SER A 252 1.59 4.90 24.14
C SER A 252 1.40 5.72 25.41
N GLN A 253 1.15 7.03 25.26
CA GLN A 253 0.98 7.95 26.39
C GLN A 253 -0.32 7.67 27.14
N GLU A 254 -1.41 7.42 26.43
CA GLU A 254 -2.70 7.05 27.02
C GLU A 254 -2.60 5.75 27.82
N ASP A 255 -1.98 4.70 27.26
CA ASP A 255 -1.72 3.44 27.95
C ASP A 255 -0.88 3.64 29.24
N GLU A 256 0.18 4.45 29.17
CA GLU A 256 1.05 4.74 30.32
C GLU A 256 0.29 5.46 31.45
N ILE A 257 -0.57 6.42 31.10
CA ILE A 257 -1.41 7.15 32.05
C ILE A 257 -2.43 6.21 32.70
N GLU A 258 -3.11 5.36 31.92
CA GLU A 258 -4.10 4.41 32.42
C GLU A 258 -3.49 3.38 33.39
N ILE A 259 -2.28 2.88 33.06
CA ILE A 259 -1.52 1.96 33.94
C ILE A 259 -1.13 2.66 35.24
N GLN A 260 -0.68 3.92 35.17
CA GLN A 260 -0.29 4.68 36.35
C GLN A 260 -1.50 4.95 37.26
N GLU A 261 -2.63 5.38 36.71
CA GLU A 261 -3.87 5.61 37.45
C GLU A 261 -4.37 4.33 38.13
N SER A 262 -4.40 3.21 37.40
CA SER A 262 -4.77 1.89 37.92
C SER A 262 -3.87 1.44 39.08
N THR A 263 -2.56 1.71 38.98
CA THR A 263 -1.58 1.39 40.03
C THR A 263 -1.81 2.22 41.29
N VAL A 264 -2.08 3.52 41.14
CA VAL A 264 -2.38 4.42 42.26
C VAL A 264 -3.66 4.00 42.98
N ILE A 265 -4.71 3.66 42.23
CA ILE A 265 -5.98 3.16 42.79
C ILE A 265 -5.76 1.86 43.57
N SER A 266 -5.01 0.91 43.01
CA SER A 266 -4.65 -0.35 43.67
C SER A 266 -3.91 -0.11 45.00
N LEU A 267 -2.90 0.76 45.00
CA LEU A 267 -2.14 1.10 46.19
C LEU A 267 -3.00 1.81 47.25
N SER A 268 -3.89 2.71 46.83
CA SER A 268 -4.84 3.38 47.72
C SER A 268 -5.78 2.37 48.39
N ASN A 269 -6.34 1.44 47.62
CA ASN A 269 -7.24 0.41 48.13
C ASN A 269 -6.53 -0.56 49.09
N ALA A 270 -5.30 -0.97 48.77
CA ALA A 270 -4.48 -1.79 49.64
C ALA A 270 -4.15 -1.07 50.96
N THR A 271 -3.82 0.23 50.89
CA THR A 271 -3.54 1.05 52.06
C THR A 271 -4.78 1.19 52.95
N ALA A 272 -5.96 1.46 52.37
CA ALA A 272 -7.22 1.54 53.11
C ALA A 272 -7.57 0.20 53.80
N ALA A 273 -7.35 -0.94 53.14
CA ALA A 273 -7.57 -2.26 53.73
C ALA A 273 -6.65 -2.53 54.94
N VAL A 274 -5.38 -2.12 54.86
CA VAL A 274 -4.43 -2.25 55.99
C VAL A 274 -4.86 -1.39 57.19
N TYR A 275 -5.38 -0.19 56.95
CA TYR A 275 -5.89 0.66 58.04
C TYR A 275 -7.13 0.07 58.72
N ASP A 276 -8.07 -0.47 57.94
CA ASP A 276 -9.29 -1.11 58.46
C ASP A 276 -8.96 -2.38 59.29
N GLU A 277 -7.99 -3.18 58.83
CA GLU A 277 -7.53 -4.37 59.55
C GLU A 277 -6.77 -4.03 60.86
N GLN A 278 -6.15 -2.85 60.96
CA GLN A 278 -5.49 -2.38 62.19
C GLN A 278 -6.43 -1.69 63.19
N GLU A 279 -7.54 -1.10 62.76
CA GLU A 279 -8.54 -0.49 63.66
C GLU A 279 -9.46 -1.52 64.33
N SER A 280 -9.83 -2.59 63.61
CA SER A 280 -10.75 -3.63 64.10
C SER A 280 -10.32 -4.28 65.44
N PRO A 281 -9.04 -4.65 65.66
CA PRO A 281 -8.58 -5.19 66.94
C PRO A 281 -8.50 -4.14 68.05
N ARG A 282 -8.22 -2.87 67.72
CA ARG A 282 -8.11 -1.78 68.71
C ARG A 282 -9.46 -1.42 69.31
N LEU A 283 -10.51 -1.36 68.49
CA LEU A 283 -11.87 -1.10 68.97
C LEU A 283 -12.38 -2.24 69.89
N ALA A 284 -12.09 -3.49 69.53
CA ALA A 284 -12.43 -4.65 70.37
C ALA A 284 -11.71 -4.63 71.74
N VAL A 285 -10.45 -4.20 71.78
CA VAL A 285 -9.69 -4.07 73.04
C VAL A 285 -10.22 -2.92 73.89
N VAL A 286 -10.53 -1.76 73.29
CA VAL A 286 -11.08 -0.60 74.02
C VAL A 286 -12.46 -0.91 74.60
N GLU A 287 -13.34 -1.60 73.87
CA GLU A 287 -14.63 -2.05 74.41
C GLU A 287 -14.48 -3.09 75.53
N SER A 288 -13.43 -3.91 75.51
CA SER A 288 -13.18 -4.90 76.57
C SER A 288 -12.62 -4.30 77.86
N VAL A 289 -11.93 -3.15 77.77
CA VAL A 289 -11.36 -2.43 78.93
C VAL A 289 -12.36 -1.45 79.54
N ALA A 290 -13.40 -1.06 78.79
CA ALA A 290 -14.46 -0.17 79.27
C ALA A 290 -15.63 -0.90 80.00
N ARG A 291 -15.61 -2.23 80.09
CA ARG A 291 -16.56 -3.06 80.86
C ARG A 291 -15.92 -3.59 82.14
#